data_AF-A0A4R0YA74-F1
#
_entry.id   AF-A0A4R0YA74-F1
#
_cell.length_a   1.000
_cell.length_b   1.000
_cell.length_c   1.000
_cell.angle_alpha   90.00
_cell.angle_beta   90.00
_cell.angle_gamma   90.00
#
_symmetry.space_group_name_H-M   'P 1'
#
loop_
_entity.id
_entity.type
_entity.pdbx_description
1 polymer ?
#
loop_
_entity_poly.entity_id
_entity_poly.type
_entity_poly.pdbx_seq_one_letter_code
_entity_poly.pdbx_strand_id
1 'polypeptide(L)'
;MRATIIASVDAAGEAQAAEAWLEAAKDRLTHVSGQLGCGCCVVSWDVEGPAELIATLPDDLRAHGEWDPMPKQPGVLARLCRALRPSRAARAGPSSGGNPG
;
A
#
# COMPACT_ATOMS: atom_id res chain seq x y z
N MET A 1 7.56 15.35 -10.33
CA MET A 1 7.38 13.90 -10.51
C MET A 1 6.53 13.40 -9.34
N ARG A 2 5.58 12.50 -9.57
CA ARG A 2 4.72 11.92 -8.53
C ARG A 2 5.03 10.44 -8.35
N ALA A 3 4.92 9.95 -7.13
CA ALA A 3 5.05 8.54 -6.80
C ALA A 3 4.18 8.21 -5.58
N THR A 4 3.80 6.94 -5.46
CA THR A 4 3.18 6.41 -4.25
C THR A 4 4.19 5.52 -3.54
N ILE A 5 4.32 5.70 -2.22
CA ILE A 5 5.11 4.85 -1.35
C ILE A 5 4.15 3.88 -0.66
N ILE A 6 4.50 2.60 -0.65
CA ILE A 6 3.80 1.57 0.13
C ILE A 6 4.84 0.78 0.93
N ALA A 7 4.55 0.56 2.20
CA ALA A 7 5.37 -0.29 3.06
C ALA A 7 4.48 -1.17 3.92
N SER A 8 4.87 -2.44 4.05
CA SER A 8 4.27 -3.35 5.02
C SER A 8 4.89 -3.12 6.39
N VAL A 9 4.05 -3.05 7.43
CA VAL A 9 4.53 -2.97 8.82
C VAL A 9 5.07 -4.34 9.28
N ASP A 10 4.52 -5.42 8.71
CA ASP A 10 4.91 -6.79 9.04
C ASP A 10 6.18 -7.25 8.31
N ALA A 11 6.58 -6.53 7.25
CA ALA A 11 7.84 -6.78 6.56
C ALA A 11 8.97 -6.06 7.29
N ALA A 12 9.97 -6.82 7.72
CA ALA A 12 11.08 -6.29 8.51
C ALA A 12 11.82 -5.17 7.75
N GLY A 13 11.73 -3.95 8.29
CA GLY A 13 12.50 -2.80 7.82
C GLY A 13 11.86 -1.98 6.70
N GLU A 14 10.76 -2.42 6.07
CA GLU A 14 10.13 -1.65 4.98
C GLU A 14 9.56 -0.32 5.49
N ALA A 15 8.77 -0.35 6.57
CA ALA A 15 8.19 0.86 7.16
C ALA A 15 9.28 1.85 7.63
N GLN A 16 10.34 1.34 8.28
CA GLN A 16 11.48 2.16 8.71
C GLN A 16 12.26 2.75 7.54
N ALA A 17 12.45 2.00 6.45
CA ALA A 17 13.10 2.52 5.25
C ALA A 17 12.24 3.60 4.56
N ALA A 18 10.92 3.42 4.49
CA ALA A 18 10.00 4.41 3.95
C ALA A 18 9.99 5.69 4.78
N GLU A 19 9.91 5.58 6.11
CA GLU A 19 9.95 6.72 7.03
C GLU A 19 11.30 7.45 6.97
N ALA A 20 12.42 6.71 6.95
CA ALA A 20 13.75 7.30 6.84
C ALA A 20 13.95 8.05 5.51
N TRP A 21 13.43 7.50 4.41
CA TRP A 21 13.46 8.18 3.12
C TRP A 21 12.61 9.45 3.14
N LEU A 22 11.39 9.39 3.67
CA LEU A 22 10.50 10.55 3.80
C LEU A 22 11.14 11.67 4.63
N GLU A 23 11.74 11.33 5.77
CA GLU A 23 12.41 12.30 6.65
C GLU A 23 13.61 12.95 5.96
N ALA A 24 14.42 12.17 5.23
CA ALA A 24 15.56 12.69 4.48
C ALA A 24 15.14 13.55 3.27
N ALA A 25 13.98 13.24 2.68
CA ALA A 25 13.46 13.91 1.49
C ALA A 25 12.57 15.12 1.79
N LYS A 26 12.06 15.28 3.03
CA LYS A 26 10.99 16.21 3.41
C LYS A 26 11.20 17.65 2.91
N ASP A 27 12.41 18.17 3.02
CA ASP A 27 12.72 19.57 2.68
C ASP A 27 12.78 19.82 1.17
N ARG A 28 12.88 18.74 0.39
CA ARG A 28 12.94 18.78 -1.08
C ARG A 28 11.64 18.31 -1.73
N LEU A 29 10.72 17.71 -0.98
CA LEU A 29 9.42 17.31 -1.47
C LEU A 29 8.50 18.54 -1.57
N THR A 30 7.78 18.60 -2.67
CA THR A 30 6.77 19.64 -2.92
C THR A 30 5.43 19.26 -2.29
N HIS A 31 5.17 17.96 -2.15
CA HIS A 31 3.97 17.44 -1.50
C HIS A 31 4.24 16.10 -0.83
N VAL A 32 3.62 15.89 0.32
CA VAL A 32 3.47 14.60 1.00
C VAL A 32 2.04 14.53 1.52
N SER A 33 1.30 13.48 1.16
CA SER A 33 -0.05 13.25 1.67
C SER A 33 -0.04 12.83 3.15
N GLY A 34 -1.21 12.78 3.76
CA GLY A 34 -1.37 12.00 5.01
C GLY A 34 -1.13 10.51 4.78
N GLN A 35 -1.10 9.71 5.85
CA GLN A 35 -1.05 8.26 5.76
C GLN A 35 -2.35 7.75 5.11
N LEU A 36 -2.24 7.09 3.96
CA LEU A 36 -3.37 6.56 3.17
C LEU A 36 -3.63 5.07 3.43
N GLY A 37 -2.75 4.41 4.19
CA GLY A 37 -2.82 2.99 4.50
C GLY A 37 -3.84 2.65 5.61
N CYS A 38 -4.03 1.35 5.86
CA CYS A 38 -4.84 0.85 6.98
C CYS A 38 -4.26 1.27 8.36
N GLY A 39 -2.97 1.65 8.39
CA GLY A 39 -2.24 2.06 9.59
C GLY A 39 -1.84 0.92 10.53
N CYS A 40 -2.50 -0.24 10.45
CA CYS A 40 -2.19 -1.42 11.28
C CYS A 40 -1.31 -2.47 10.60
N CYS A 41 -1.21 -2.42 9.27
CA CYS A 41 -0.70 -3.51 8.43
C CYS A 41 0.15 -2.99 7.27
N VAL A 42 -0.27 -1.87 6.72
CA VAL A 42 0.29 -1.21 5.55
C VAL A 42 0.20 0.28 5.80
N VAL A 43 1.29 0.97 5.50
CA VAL A 43 1.37 2.41 5.48
C VAL A 43 1.65 2.85 4.05
N SER A 44 1.06 3.96 3.63
CA SER A 44 1.24 4.50 2.29
C SER A 44 1.13 6.01 2.27
N TRP A 45 1.86 6.62 1.34
CA TRP A 45 1.90 8.06 1.14
C TRP A 45 2.03 8.38 -0.34
N ASP A 46 1.33 9.41 -0.77
CA ASP A 46 1.51 10.03 -2.07
C ASP A 46 2.51 11.18 -1.93
N VAL A 47 3.55 11.17 -2.76
CA VAL A 47 4.62 12.16 -2.73
C VAL A 47 4.77 12.84 -4.09
N GLU A 48 5.14 14.12 -4.06
CA GLU A 48 5.51 14.89 -5.24
C GLU A 48 6.82 15.63 -4.98
N GLY A 49 7.72 15.59 -5.96
CA GLY A 49 8.98 16.32 -5.87
C GLY A 49 9.81 16.26 -7.16
N PRO A 50 11.08 16.71 -7.09
CA PRO A 50 12.02 16.64 -8.21
C PRO A 50 12.22 15.21 -8.70
N ALA A 51 12.37 15.02 -10.00
CA ALA A 51 12.46 13.68 -10.60
C ALA A 51 13.68 12.90 -10.09
N GLU A 52 14.80 13.59 -9.90
CA GLU A 52 16.04 13.03 -9.36
C GLU A 52 15.89 12.58 -7.90
N LEU A 53 15.03 13.24 -7.12
CA LEU A 53 14.74 12.82 -5.76
C LEU A 53 13.84 11.59 -5.76
N ILE A 54 12.76 11.60 -6.55
CA ILE A 54 11.85 10.46 -6.66
C ILE A 54 12.57 9.22 -7.21
N ALA A 55 13.57 9.40 -8.09
CA ALA A 55 14.42 8.31 -8.57
C ALA A 55 15.31 7.66 -7.49
N THR A 56 15.48 8.28 -6.33
CA THR A 56 16.20 7.69 -5.18
C THR A 56 15.30 6.81 -4.29
N LEU A 57 13.99 6.82 -4.52
CA LEU A 57 13.05 5.98 -3.79
C LEU A 57 13.36 4.50 -4.09
N PRO A 58 13.53 3.64 -3.08
CA PRO A 58 13.74 2.21 -3.30
C PRO A 58 12.58 1.59 -4.10
N ASP A 59 12.91 0.80 -5.13
CA ASP A 59 11.90 0.18 -6.00
C ASP A 59 10.91 -0.72 -5.23
N ASP A 60 11.37 -1.38 -4.16
CA ASP A 60 10.54 -2.24 -3.31
C ASP A 60 9.45 -1.47 -2.54
N LEU A 61 9.66 -0.18 -2.30
CA LEU A 61 8.71 0.70 -1.62
C LEU A 61 7.83 1.48 -2.61
N ARG A 62 8.15 1.41 -3.91
CA ARG A 62 7.47 2.19 -4.94
C ARG A 62 6.22 1.47 -5.42
N ALA A 63 5.09 2.15 -5.30
CA ALA A 63 3.81 1.74 -5.88
C ALA A 63 3.39 2.66 -7.03
N HIS A 64 2.64 2.09 -7.96
CA HIS A 64 1.99 2.81 -9.05
C HIS A 64 0.48 2.83 -8.81
N GLY A 65 -0.08 4.03 -8.67
CA GLY A 65 -1.51 4.25 -8.40
C GLY A 65 -2.13 5.27 -9.35
N GLU A 66 -3.33 5.75 -9.04
CA GLU A 66 -3.97 6.87 -9.75
C GLU A 66 -3.15 8.18 -9.62
N TRP A 67 -2.43 8.32 -8.52
CA TRP A 67 -1.55 9.46 -8.25
C TRP A 67 -0.28 9.47 -9.12
N ASP A 68 0.17 8.29 -9.59
CA ASP A 68 1.35 8.17 -10.44
C ASP A 68 0.96 8.36 -11.92
N PRO A 69 1.53 9.35 -12.64
CA PRO A 69 1.26 9.56 -14.06
C PRO A 69 1.82 8.45 -14.96
N MET A 70 2.62 7.50 -14.45
CA MET A 70 3.10 6.38 -15.24
C MET A 70 1.95 5.46 -15.68
N PRO A 71 1.90 5.06 -16.97
CA PRO A 71 0.87 4.14 -17.45
C PRO A 71 0.97 2.82 -16.72
N LYS A 72 -0.16 2.36 -16.17
CA LYS A 72 -0.34 1.08 -15.50
C LYS A 72 0.18 -0.03 -16.41
N GLN A 73 1.37 -0.57 -16.14
CA GLN A 73 1.91 -1.71 -16.89
C GLN A 73 0.97 -2.92 -16.67
N PRO A 74 0.31 -3.48 -17.70
CA PRO A 74 -0.76 -4.46 -17.51
C PRO A 74 -0.29 -5.89 -17.14
N GLY A 75 0.93 -6.05 -16.61
CA GLY A 75 1.55 -7.38 -16.40
C GLY A 75 1.90 -7.79 -14.97
N VAL A 76 2.12 -6.85 -14.03
CA VAL A 76 2.75 -7.19 -12.73
C VAL A 76 1.75 -7.22 -11.56
N LEU A 77 0.62 -6.53 -11.67
CA LEU A 77 -0.44 -6.48 -10.64
C LEU A 77 -1.17 -7.84 -10.43
N ALA A 78 -0.93 -8.84 -11.27
CA ALA A 78 -1.49 -10.18 -11.11
C ALA A 78 -0.88 -10.99 -9.96
N ARG A 79 0.29 -10.59 -9.42
CA ARG A 79 0.99 -11.40 -8.39
C ARG A 79 0.73 -10.99 -6.93
N LEU A 80 0.41 -9.73 -6.64
CA LEU A 80 0.24 -9.26 -5.25
C LEU A 80 -1.22 -9.33 -4.73
N CYS A 81 -2.24 -9.22 -5.60
CA CYS A 81 -3.64 -9.39 -5.16
C CYS A 81 -4.03 -10.84 -4.80
N ARG A 82 -3.18 -11.84 -5.08
CA ARG A 82 -3.48 -13.25 -4.75
C ARG A 82 -3.19 -13.62 -3.29
N ALA A 83 -2.42 -12.81 -2.56
CA ALA A 83 -2.02 -13.09 -1.18
C ALA A 83 -2.98 -12.53 -0.11
N LEU A 84 -3.89 -11.62 -0.46
CA LEU A 84 -4.85 -11.00 0.48
C LEU A 84 -6.28 -11.50 0.29
N ARG A 85 -6.48 -12.78 -0.07
CA ARG A 85 -7.81 -13.39 0.13
C ARG A 85 -8.00 -13.60 1.63
N PRO A 86 -8.98 -12.96 2.29
CA PRO A 86 -9.39 -13.39 3.61
C PRO A 86 -9.82 -14.86 3.50
N SER A 87 -9.22 -15.70 4.34
CA SER A 87 -9.66 -17.08 4.54
C SER A 87 -11.11 -17.04 5.02
N ARG A 88 -12.07 -17.28 4.12
CA ARG A 88 -13.48 -17.46 4.46
C ARG A 88 -13.64 -18.87 5.06
N ALA A 89 -13.28 -19.00 6.34
CA ALA A 89 -13.61 -20.11 7.22
C ALA A 89 -13.73 -19.49 8.63
N ALA A 90 -14.77 -19.66 9.43
CA ALA A 90 -15.94 -20.53 9.49
C ALA A 90 -17.01 -19.75 10.30
N ARG A 91 -18.32 -19.90 10.13
CA ARG A 91 -19.11 -21.08 10.46
C ARG A 91 -20.51 -20.89 9.90
N ALA A 92 -20.97 -21.88 9.14
CA ALA A 92 -22.38 -22.16 9.00
C ALA A 92 -22.90 -22.73 10.33
N GLY A 93 -24.03 -22.22 10.83
CA GLY A 93 -24.87 -22.88 11.83
C GLY A 93 -26.23 -23.13 11.19
N PRO A 94 -26.80 -24.34 11.30
CA PRO A 94 -27.93 -24.76 10.47
C PRO A 94 -29.26 -24.17 10.94
N SER A 95 -30.06 -23.75 9.96
CA SER A 95 -31.50 -23.55 10.05
C SER A 95 -32.23 -24.89 10.22
N SER A 96 -33.08 -24.97 11.24
CA SER A 96 -34.21 -25.90 11.37
C SER A 96 -35.25 -25.14 12.20
N GLY A 97 -36.52 -24.90 11.86
CA GLY A 97 -37.43 -25.54 10.91
C GLY A 97 -38.60 -26.20 11.67
N GLY A 98 -39.73 -25.49 11.84
CA GLY A 98 -41.08 -26.01 12.21
C GLY A 98 -41.30 -26.43 13.67
N ASN A 99 -42.48 -26.29 14.30
CA ASN A 99 -43.86 -25.95 13.90
C ASN A 99 -44.66 -25.56 15.19
N PRO A 100 -45.89 -24.99 15.13
CA PRO A 100 -46.68 -24.61 16.29
C PRO A 100 -47.47 -25.79 16.87
N GLY A 101 -47.76 -25.72 18.16
CA GLY A 101 -48.74 -26.54 18.86
C GLY A 101 -49.70 -25.66 19.64
#